data_AF-A0A9D2RCZ3-F1
#
_entry.id   AF-A0A9D2RCZ3-F1
#
_cell.length_a   1.000
_cell.length_b   1.000
_cell.length_c   1.000
_cell.angle_alpha   90.00
_cell.angle_beta   90.00
_cell.angle_gamma   90.00
#
_symmetry.space_group_name_H-M   'P 1'
#
loop_
_entity.id
_entity.type
_entity.pdbx_description
1 polymer ?
#
loop_
_entity_poly.entity_id
_entity_poly.type
_entity_poly.pdbx_seq_one_letter_code
_entity_poly.pdbx_strand_id
1 'polypeptide(L)' 'MNFLAVAFGGAIGAAGRYAISLMPVKAEFPVLTLLTNVLGAILIGFIAGVAAGNADTSENAVLFWKTGVCGGFTTFST' A
#
# COMPACT_ATOMS: atom_id res chain seq x y z
N MET A 1 -2.93 -20.39 -3.46
CA MET A 1 -4.22 -19.73 -3.75
C MET A 1 -4.25 -18.40 -3.00
N ASN A 2 -3.53 -17.38 -3.49
CA ASN A 2 -3.20 -16.20 -2.68
C ASN A 2 -4.13 -15.00 -2.90
N PHE A 3 -5.32 -15.25 -3.46
CA PHE A 3 -6.32 -14.22 -3.70
C PHE A 3 -6.80 -13.58 -2.40
N LEU A 4 -6.99 -14.36 -1.33
CA LEU A 4 -7.44 -13.84 -0.03
C LEU A 4 -6.39 -12.91 0.59
N ALA A 5 -5.10 -13.24 0.49
CA ALA A 5 -4.02 -12.40 0.98
C ALA A 5 -4.00 -11.03 0.26
N VAL A 6 -4.11 -11.05 -1.07
CA VAL A 6 -4.19 -9.82 -1.87
C VAL A 6 -5.47 -9.04 -1.55
N ALA A 7 -6.62 -9.70 -1.45
CA ALA A 7 -7.90 -9.06 -1.19
C ALA A 7 -7.96 -8.40 0.20
N PHE A 8 -7.53 -9.09 1.26
CA PHE A 8 -7.50 -8.52 2.60
C PHE A 8 -6.49 -7.38 2.72
N GLY A 9 -5.29 -7.57 2.17
CA GLY A 9 -4.29 -6.49 2.11
C GLY A 9 -4.83 -5.28 1.35
N GLY A 10 -5.44 -5.50 0.19
CA GLY A 10 -6.04 -4.46 -0.65
C GLY A 10 -7.16 -3.70 0.05
N ALA A 11 -8.05 -4.40 0.77
CA ALA A 11 -9.10 -3.79 1.57
C ALA A 11 -8.53 -2.87 2.66
N ILE A 12 -7.48 -3.32 3.37
CA ILE A 12 -6.79 -2.52 4.39
C ILE A 12 -6.13 -1.30 3.75
N GLY A 13 -5.41 -1.48 2.63
CA GLY A 13 -4.76 -0.39 1.91
C GLY A 13 -5.74 0.67 1.42
N ALA A 14 -6.83 0.24 0.78
CA ALA A 14 -7.86 1.14 0.28
C ALA A 14 -8.59 1.88 1.43
N ALA A 15 -8.88 1.19 2.53
CA ALA A 15 -9.47 1.81 3.72
C ALA A 15 -8.54 2.87 4.32
N GLY A 16 -7.23 2.59 4.41
CA GLY A 16 -6.23 3.56 4.89
C GLY A 16 -6.12 4.79 3.98
N ARG A 17 -6.09 4.59 2.65
CA ARG A 17 -6.11 5.68 1.68
C ARG A 17 -7.38 6.53 1.81
N TYR A 18 -8.54 5.88 1.96
CA TYR A 18 -9.81 6.58 2.15
C TYR A 18 -9.83 7.38 3.45
N ALA A 19 -9.37 6.81 4.56
CA ALA A 19 -9.28 7.51 5.84
C ALA A 19 -8.39 8.77 5.74
N ILE A 20 -7.27 8.70 5.00
CA ILE A 20 -6.42 9.87 4.74
C ILE A 20 -7.16 10.91 3.90
N SER A 21 -7.93 10.49 2.90
CA SER A 21 -8.70 11.41 2.05
C SER A 21 -9.79 12.19 2.79
N LEU A 22 -10.22 11.71 3.97
CA LEU A 22 -11.22 12.38 4.81
C LEU A 22 -10.63 13.54 5.64
N MET A 23 -9.31 13.68 5.69
CA MET A 23 -8.69 14.79 6.42
C MET A 23 -9.03 16.13 5.76
N PRO A 24 -9.45 17.16 6.52
CA PRO A 24 -9.90 18.43 5.97
C PRO A 24 -8.72 19.33 5.57
N VAL A 25 -7.94 18.89 4.57
CA VAL A 25 -6.82 19.66 4.01
C VAL A 25 -7.30 20.41 2.78
N LYS A 26 -7.38 21.75 2.88
CA LYS A 26 -7.59 22.61 1.71
C LYS A 26 -6.24 22.94 1.07
N ALA A 27 -5.97 22.31 -0.06
CA ALA A 27 -4.81 22.60 -0.90
C ALA A 27 -5.22 22.55 -2.37
N GLU A 28 -4.68 23.45 -3.21
CA GLU A 28 -4.87 23.40 -4.66
C GLU A 28 -4.18 22.19 -5.30
N PHE A 29 -3.14 21.69 -4.64
CA PHE A 29 -2.40 20.50 -5.01
C PHE A 29 -2.94 19.28 -4.24
N PRO A 30 -3.00 18.07 -4.85
CA PRO A 30 -3.49 16.85 -4.18
C PRO A 30 -2.48 16.30 -3.16
N VAL A 31 -2.26 17.05 -2.07
CA VAL A 31 -1.29 16.74 -1.01
C VAL A 31 -1.57 15.38 -0.38
N LEU A 32 -2.84 15.05 -0.16
CA LEU A 32 -3.24 13.78 0.47
C LEU A 32 -2.94 12.58 -0.44
N THR A 33 -3.19 12.69 -1.75
CA THR A 33 -2.84 11.64 -2.72
C THR A 33 -1.32 11.50 -2.88
N LEU A 34 -0.58 12.62 -2.85
CA LEU A 34 0.87 12.57 -2.85
C LEU A 34 1.38 11.85 -1.60
N LEU A 35 0.83 12.17 -0.42
CA LEU A 35 1.19 11.56 0.85
C LEU A 35 0.98 10.04 0.83
N THR A 36 -0.18 9.56 0.37
CA THR A 36 -0.46 8.11 0.30
C THR A 36 0.51 7.40 -0.65
N ASN A 37 0.85 8.02 -1.78
CA ASN A 37 1.78 7.46 -2.74
C ASN A 37 3.22 7.43 -2.22
N VAL A 38 3.70 8.50 -1.57
CA VAL A 38 5.05 8.56 -0.99
C VAL A 38 5.20 7.55 0.14
N LEU A 39 4.25 7.49 1.07
CA LEU A 39 4.27 6.51 2.17
C LEU A 39 4.20 5.07 1.65
N GLY A 40 3.36 4.82 0.64
CA GLY A 40 3.28 3.51 0.00
C GLY A 40 4.55 3.11 -0.75
N ALA A 41 5.23 4.06 -1.41
CA ALA A 41 6.50 3.83 -2.09
C ALA A 41 7.64 3.50 -1.11
N ILE A 42 7.68 4.17 0.04
CA ILE A 42 8.64 3.86 1.11
C ILE A 42 8.35 2.45 1.65
N LEU A 43 7.09 2.13 1.95
CA LEU A 43 6.68 0.84 2.48
C LEU A 43 6.99 -0.31 1.50
N ILE A 44 6.66 -0.15 0.21
CA ILE A 44 6.93 -1.18 -0.79
C ILE A 44 8.42 -1.39 -1.03
N GLY A 45 9.23 -0.33 -0.94
CA GLY A 45 10.70 -0.41 -0.99
C GLY A 45 11.27 -1.19 0.18
N PHE A 46 10.78 -0.93 1.40
CA PHE A 46 11.16 -1.69 2.60
C PHE A 46 10.81 -3.17 2.47
N ILE A 47 9.58 -3.49 2.08
CA ILE A 47 9.12 -4.88 1.88
C ILE A 47 9.98 -5.59 0.82
N ALA A 48 10.27 -4.92 -0.29
CA ALA A 48 11.10 -5.47 -1.36
C ALA A 48 12.53 -5.75 -0.86
N GLY A 49 13.11 -4.86 -0.07
CA GLY A 49 14.43 -5.06 0.54
C GLY A 49 14.48 -6.26 1.48
N VAL A 50 13.48 -6.39 2.37
CA VAL A 50 13.37 -7.53 3.30
C VAL A 50 13.18 -8.85 2.55
N ALA A 51 12.31 -8.86 1.53
CA ALA A 51 12.05 -10.06 0.73
C ALA A 51 13.27 -10.48 -0.10
N ALA A 52 14.07 -9.53 -0.59
CA ALA A 52 15.30 -9.83 -1.33
C ALA A 52 16.40 -10.41 -0.43
N GLY A 53 16.44 -10.02 0.84
CA GLY A 53 17.45 -10.47 1.81
C GLY A 53 17.16 -11.81 2.50
N ASN A 54 15.92 -12.32 2.43
CA ASN A 54 15.50 -13.51 3.18
C ASN A 54 14.77 -14.52 2.27
N ALA A 55 15.45 -15.62 1.93
CA ALA A 55 14.92 -16.69 1.10
C ALA A 55 13.69 -17.41 1.70
N ASP A 56 13.51 -17.35 3.02
CA ASP A 56 12.37 -17.93 3.76
C ASP A 56 11.16 -16.98 3.86
N THR A 57 11.17 -15.82 3.20
CA THR A 57 10.02 -14.92 3.24
C THR A 57 8.80 -15.57 2.57
N SER A 58 7.75 -15.79 3.35
CA SER A 58 6.50 -16.35 2.84
C SER A 58 5.96 -15.54 1.65
N GLU A 59 5.74 -16.21 0.52
CA GLU A 59 5.15 -15.62 -0.69
C GLU A 59 3.80 -14.95 -0.39
N ASN A 60 3.01 -15.53 0.52
CA ASN A 60 1.72 -14.97 0.94
C ASN A 60 1.89 -13.63 1.65
N ALA A 61 2.92 -13.50 2.49
CA ALA A 61 3.23 -12.26 3.17
C ALA A 61 3.68 -11.18 2.17
N VAL A 62 4.51 -11.55 1.19
CA VAL A 62 4.91 -10.63 0.12
C VAL A 62 3.68 -10.16 -0.67
N LEU A 63 2.79 -11.07 -1.08
CA LEU A 63 1.58 -10.71 -1.82
C LEU A 63 0.61 -9.87 -0.99
N PHE A 64 0.41 -10.18 0.29
CA PHE A 64 -0.41 -9.40 1.21
C PHE A 64 0.09 -7.96 1.32
N TRP A 65 1.38 -7.78 1.62
CA TRP A 65 1.95 -6.46 1.88
C TRP A 65 2.21 -5.66 0.61
N LYS A 66 2.84 -6.27 -0.40
CA LYS A 66 3.24 -5.60 -1.66
C LYS A 66 2.04 -5.38 -2.57
N THR A 67 1.36 -6.45 -2.96
CA THR A 67 0.28 -6.39 -3.95
C THR A 67 -1.03 -5.94 -3.31
N GLY A 68 -1.33 -6.42 -2.10
CA GLY A 68 -2.52 -6.03 -1.34
C GLY A 68 -2.39 -4.62 -0.75
N VAL A 69 -1.71 -4.49 0.38
CA VAL A 69 -1.68 -3.24 1.17
C VAL A 69 -1.13 -2.06 0.36
N CYS A 70 0.09 -2.16 -0.17
CA CYS A 70 0.65 -1.06 -0.96
C CYS A 70 -0.14 -0.81 -2.24
N GLY A 71 -0.63 -1.86 -2.91
CA GLY A 71 -1.45 -1.73 -4.12
C GLY A 71 -2.78 -1.00 -3.89
N GLY A 72 -3.46 -1.25 -2.77
CA GLY A 72 -4.72 -0.56 -2.42
C GLY A 72 -4.51 0.83 -1.81
N PHE A 73 -3.39 1.03 -1.11
CA PHE A 73 -3.05 2.29 -0.43
C PHE A 73 -2.51 3.36 -1.37
N THR A 74 -1.77 2.97 -2.41
CA THR A 74 -1.29 3.86 -3.47
C THR A 74 -2.33 3.97 -4.59
N THR A 75 -2.23 5.00 -5.44
CA THR A 75 -3.11 5.12 -6.61
C THR A 75 -2.50 5.97 -7.71
N PHE A 76 -2.67 5.52 -8.97
CA PHE A 76 -2.38 6.30 -10.18
C PHE A 76 -3.62 6.98 -10.76
N SER A 77 -4.81 6.41 -10.52
CA SER A 77 -6.08 7.07 -10.81
C SER A 77 -6.53 7.86 -9.58
N THR A 78 -7.18 9.00 -9.79
CA THR A 78 -7.96 9.67 -8.75
C THR A 78 -9.08 10.42 -9.43
#